data_AF-A0A7W0SQC8-F1
#
_entry.id   AF-A0A7W0SQC8-F1
#
_cell.length_a   1.000
_cell.length_b   1.000
_cell.length_c   1.000
_cell.angle_alpha   90.00
_cell.angle_beta   90.00
_cell.angle_gamma   90.00
#
_symmetry.space_group_name_H-M   'P 1'
#
loop_
_entity.id
_entity.type
_entity.pdbx_description
1 polymer ?
#
loop_
_entity_poly.entity_id
_entity_poly.type
_entity_poly.pdbx_seq_one_letter_code
_entity_poly.pdbx_strand_id
1 'polypeptide(L)' 'MSTNQQVDAAIDRLLAESPPRDLPPTEFWGHQFDAGLAFVHFPQGDGGLGLAPGVQRHINER' A
#
# COMPACT_ATOMS: atom_id res chain seq x y z
N MET A 1 9.81 -13.30 6.52
CA MET A 1 8.59 -13.13 5.68
C MET A 1 9.04 -12.86 4.27
N SER A 2 8.36 -13.41 3.26
CA SER A 2 8.62 -13.01 1.87
C SER A 2 8.15 -11.57 1.63
N THR A 3 8.65 -10.92 0.58
CA THR A 3 8.21 -9.58 0.19
C THR A 3 6.69 -9.50 0.01
N ASN A 4 6.08 -10.50 -0.62
CA ASN A 4 4.63 -10.51 -0.82
C ASN A 4 3.88 -10.66 0.50
N GLN A 5 4.36 -11.47 1.46
CA GLN A 5 3.71 -11.59 2.77
C GLN A 5 3.75 -10.27 3.56
N GLN A 6 4.84 -9.51 3.46
CA GLN A 6 4.94 -8.18 4.07
C GLN A 6 3.94 -7.22 3.44
N VAL A 7 3.84 -7.23 2.11
CA VAL A 7 2.91 -6.38 1.36
C VAL A 7 1.45 -6.75 1.64
N ASP A 8 1.13 -8.04 1.70
CA ASP A 8 -0.20 -8.53 2.03
C ASP A 8 -0.64 -8.03 3.41
N ALA A 9 0.24 -8.13 4.41
CA ALA A 9 -0.05 -7.62 5.75
C ALA A 9 -0.27 -6.10 5.78
N ALA A 10 0.45 -5.33 4.96
CA ALA A 10 0.26 -3.89 4.84
C ALA A 10 -1.07 -3.54 4.17
N ILE A 11 -1.45 -4.28 3.11
CA ILE A 11 -2.74 -4.13 2.42
C ILE A 11 -3.89 -4.46 3.38
N ASP A 12 -3.81 -5.59 4.08
CA ASP A 12 -4.85 -6.01 5.03
C ASP A 12 -5.05 -4.97 6.13
N ARG A 13 -3.96 -4.39 6.63
CA ARG A 13 -4.01 -3.31 7.61
C ARG A 13 -4.67 -2.05 7.04
N LEU A 14 -4.26 -1.60 5.85
CA LEU A 14 -4.85 -0.43 5.20
C LEU A 14 -6.35 -0.60 5.02
N LEU A 15 -6.80 -1.77 4.55
CA LEU A 15 -8.21 -2.04 4.30
C LEU A 15 -9.02 -2.18 5.60
N ALA A 16 -8.41 -2.65 6.68
CA ALA A 16 -9.06 -2.74 7.99
C ALA A 16 -9.19 -1.37 8.68
N GLU A 17 -8.18 -0.51 8.56
CA GLU A 17 -8.14 0.82 9.18
C GLU A 17 -8.86 1.88 8.33
N SER A 18 -8.83 1.74 7.01
CA SER A 18 -9.32 2.74 6.05
C SER A 18 -10.07 2.06 4.90
N PRO A 19 -11.30 1.53 5.13
CA PRO A 19 -12.05 0.85 4.10
C PRO A 19 -12.38 1.80 2.94
N PRO A 20 -12.02 1.48 1.68
CA PRO A 20 -12.21 2.39 0.55
C PRO A 20 -13.69 2.66 0.21
N ARG A 21 -14.62 1.85 0.74
CA ARG A 21 -16.06 2.05 0.55
C ARG A 21 -16.64 3.14 1.44
N ASP A 22 -15.95 3.43 2.55
CA ASP A 22 -16.41 4.38 3.57
C ASP A 22 -15.70 5.74 3.42
N LEU A 23 -14.72 5.84 2.53
CA LEU A 23 -13.88 7.01 2.33
C LEU A 23 -14.00 7.58 0.91
N PRO A 24 -13.92 8.91 0.74
CA PRO A 24 -13.67 9.51 -0.56
C PRO A 24 -12.35 8.98 -1.16
N PRO A 25 -12.26 8.82 -2.50
CA PRO A 25 -11.06 8.27 -3.13
C PRO A 25 -9.76 8.99 -2.76
N THR A 26 -9.79 10.32 -2.66
CA THR A 26 -8.61 11.13 -2.32
C THR A 26 -8.11 10.88 -0.90
N GLU A 27 -9.02 10.62 0.04
CA GLU A 27 -8.69 10.32 1.43
C GLU A 27 -8.09 8.92 1.53
N PHE A 28 -8.69 7.93 0.86
CA PHE A 28 -8.11 6.59 0.77
C PHE A 28 -6.72 6.58 0.13
N TRP A 29 -6.49 7.36 -0.94
CA TRP A 29 -5.17 7.48 -1.55
C TRP A 29 -4.14 8.12 -0.61
N GLY A 30 -4.55 9.04 0.26
CA GLY A 30 -3.71 9.57 1.33
C GLY A 30 -3.26 8.46 2.28
N HIS A 31 -4.20 7.64 2.76
CA HIS A 31 -3.86 6.49 3.61
C HIS A 31 -3.00 5.44 2.90
N GLN A 32 -3.25 5.20 1.60
CA GLN A 32 -2.42 4.30 0.79
C GLN A 32 -0.99 4.84 0.65
N PHE A 33 -0.82 6.15 0.49
CA PHE A 33 0.48 6.80 0.47
C PHE A 33 1.18 6.66 1.82
N ASP A 34 0.50 6.98 2.92
CA ASP A 34 1.06 6.87 4.28
C ASP A 34 1.46 5.42 4.63
N ALA A 35 0.71 4.44 4.10
CA ALA A 35 1.02 3.01 4.24
C ALA A 35 2.20 2.54 3.37
N GLY A 36 2.72 3.38 2.47
CA GLY A 36 3.80 3.04 1.54
C GLY A 36 3.37 2.21 0.32
N LEU A 37 2.07 2.19 0.01
CA LEU A 37 1.49 1.33 -1.03
C LEU A 37 1.15 2.06 -2.33
N ALA A 38 1.42 3.38 -2.41
CA ALA A 38 1.15 4.19 -3.60
C ALA A 38 2.17 3.91 -4.72
N PHE A 39 3.46 3.87 -4.37
CA PHE A 39 4.57 3.58 -5.27
C PHE A 39 5.67 2.85 -4.51
N VAL A 40 5.56 1.52 -4.43
CA VAL A 40 6.28 0.67 -3.47
C VAL A 40 7.81 0.77 -3.54
N HIS A 41 8.36 1.26 -4.65
CA HIS A 41 9.79 1.40 -4.88
C HIS A 41 10.39 2.69 -4.31
N PHE A 42 9.58 3.67 -3.94
CA PHE A 42 10.06 4.83 -3.20
C PHE A 42 10.40 4.46 -1.74
N PRO A 43 11.22 5.27 -1.06
CA PRO A 43 11.47 5.09 0.37
C PRO A 43 10.19 5.15 1.21
N GLN A 44 10.28 4.59 2.42
CA GLN A 44 9.25 4.78 3.44
C GLN A 44 9.12 6.26 3.81
N GLY A 45 7.88 6.74 3.89
CA GLY A 45 7.56 8.17 4.09
C GLY A 45 7.28 8.92 2.78
N ASP A 46 7.73 8.38 1.64
CA ASP A 46 7.52 8.96 0.30
C ASP A 46 6.53 8.12 -0.54
N GLY A 47 5.59 7.43 0.13
CA GLY A 47 4.59 6.62 -0.56
C GLY A 47 5.03 5.21 -0.95
N GLY A 48 6.22 4.77 -0.52
CA GLY A 48 6.76 3.45 -0.83
C GLY A 48 7.28 2.67 0.38
N LEU A 49 7.84 1.48 0.11
CA LEU A 49 8.45 0.59 1.10
C LEU A 49 9.91 0.23 0.74
N GLY A 50 10.49 0.87 -0.27
CA GLY A 50 11.83 0.59 -0.79
C GLY A 50 11.95 -0.78 -1.48
N LEU A 51 10.85 -1.33 -2.01
CA LEU A 51 10.81 -2.65 -2.63
C LEU A 51 11.07 -2.59 -4.14
N ALA A 52 11.30 -3.74 -4.76
CA ALA A 52 11.46 -3.80 -6.21
C ALA A 52 10.18 -3.31 -6.93
N PRO A 53 10.28 -2.51 -8.02
CA PRO A 53 9.10 -2.00 -8.74
C PRO A 53 8.12 -3.08 -9.22
N GLY A 54 8.62 -4.30 -9.49
CA GLY A 54 7.78 -5.45 -9.90
C GLY A 54 6.74 -5.87 -8.86
N VAL A 55 6.94 -5.50 -7.59
CA VAL A 55 6.01 -5.78 -6.48
C VAL A 55 4.74 -4.93 -6.59
N GLN A 56 4.79 -3.76 -7.26
CA GLN A 56 3.62 -2.88 -7.40
C GLN A 56 2.44 -3.58 -8.09
N ARG A 57 2.73 -4.50 -9.03
CA ARG A 57 1.68 -5.28 -9.70
C ARG A 57 0.82 -6.06 -8.71
N HIS A 58 1.46 -6.72 -7.75
CA HIS A 58 0.79 -7.51 -6.71
C HIS A 58 -0.13 -6.62 -5.85
N ILE A 59 0.31 -5.40 -5.53
CA ILE A 59 -0.51 -4.43 -4.78
C ILE A 59 -1.75 -4.02 -5.60
N ASN A 60 -1.58 -3.75 -6.88
CA ASN A 60 -2.67 -3.25 -7.73
C ASN A 60 -3.73 -4.32 -8.07
N GLU A 61 -3.39 -5.61 -7.99
CA GLU A 61 -4.29 -6.73 -8.29
C GLU A 61 -5.13 -7.18 -7.08
N ARG A 62 -4.77 -6.72 -5.87
CA ARG A 62 -5.45 -7.00 -4.60
C ARG A 62 -6.61 -6.04 -4.35
#